data_AF-A0A821TSZ2-F1
#
_entry.id   AF-A0A821TSZ2-F1
#
_cell.length_a   1.000
_cell.length_b   1.000
_cell.length_c   1.000
_cell.angle_alpha   90.00
_cell.angle_beta   90.00
_cell.angle_gamma   90.00
#
_symmetry.space_group_name_H-M   'P 1'
#
loop_
_entity.id
_entity.type
_entity.pdbx_description
1 polymer ?
#
loop_
_entity_poly.entity_id
_entity_poly.type
_entity_poly.pdbx_seq_one_letter_code
_entity_poly.pdbx_strand_id
1 'polypeptide(L)'
;MVRSTRKEGSTSRVEESPNTNPNAVTECVRYILCREGSKVPIKRSEIKDYLSTSSQISQNDMNSIILESERVLKKIYGFKLVQIASKSGVQYIVVLAELCEDSLLSTVTDVSHRQLLVAALTHIFMTGGPVKDDDMWNFLTETGLLKETDNAGRKIITNLFTKQLYLKYTKVGENELARYVFEWGQRAIEEVPKIFLLNKMAQAFERDPNDWIEQYQVCTVTD
;
A
#
# COMPACT_ATOMS: atom_id res chain seq x y z
N MET A 1 13.93 7.46 61.37
CA MET A 1 14.94 7.50 60.29
C MET A 1 15.09 6.07 59.81
N VAL A 2 14.78 5.64 58.58
CA VAL A 2 14.73 6.28 57.27
C VAL A 2 13.54 5.67 56.49
N ARG A 3 12.68 6.52 55.91
CA ARG A 3 11.74 6.15 54.85
C ARG A 3 12.50 6.29 53.52
N SER A 4 12.50 5.27 52.67
CA SER A 4 12.99 5.41 51.29
C SER A 4 12.03 4.75 50.30
N THR A 5 11.13 5.63 49.85
CA THR A 5 10.41 5.74 48.59
C THR A 5 10.67 4.70 47.49
N ARG A 6 9.55 4.09 47.09
CA ARG A 6 9.27 3.44 45.80
C ARG A 6 9.43 4.48 44.67
N LYS A 7 10.32 4.22 43.70
CA LYS A 7 10.37 4.98 42.43
C LYS A 7 9.17 4.55 41.59
N GLU A 8 8.18 5.43 41.48
CA GLU A 8 7.17 5.33 40.42
C GLU A 8 7.85 5.68 39.09
N GLY A 9 7.75 4.74 38.15
CA GLY A 9 8.15 4.95 36.77
C GLY A 9 7.27 6.04 36.18
N SER A 10 7.94 7.11 35.75
CA SER A 10 7.38 8.18 34.95
C SER A 10 6.85 7.62 33.63
N THR A 11 5.55 7.34 33.58
CA THR A 11 4.82 7.14 32.34
C THR A 11 4.89 8.46 31.57
N SER A 12 5.69 8.50 30.51
CA SER A 12 5.74 9.63 29.60
C SER A 12 4.36 9.85 28.98
N ARG A 13 3.66 10.85 29.51
CA ARG A 13 2.40 11.36 28.97
C ARG A 13 2.71 11.95 27.60
N VAL A 14 2.28 11.26 26.56
CA VAL A 14 2.33 11.77 25.18
C VAL A 14 1.53 13.08 25.19
N GLU A 15 2.18 14.18 24.83
CA GLU A 15 1.54 15.50 24.75
C GLU A 15 0.46 15.45 23.68
N GLU A 16 -0.80 15.42 24.11
CA GLU A 16 -1.96 15.70 23.25
C GLU A 16 -1.82 17.13 22.74
N SER A 17 -1.87 17.32 21.41
CA SER A 17 -1.96 18.66 20.83
C SER A 17 -3.22 19.35 21.38
N PRO A 18 -3.13 20.45 22.15
CA PRO A 18 -4.21 20.88 23.05
C PRO A 18 -5.49 21.42 22.36
N ASN A 19 -5.55 21.45 21.02
CA ASN A 19 -6.55 22.20 20.28
C ASN A 19 -7.27 21.41 19.16
N THR A 20 -7.04 20.10 19.03
CA THR A 20 -7.68 19.30 17.98
C THR A 20 -9.00 18.71 18.48
N ASN A 21 -10.11 18.95 17.79
CA ASN A 21 -11.44 18.44 18.13
C ASN A 21 -11.44 16.89 18.18
N PRO A 22 -11.59 16.25 19.37
CA PRO A 22 -11.48 14.80 19.51
C PRO A 22 -12.57 14.02 18.75
N ASN A 23 -13.76 14.60 18.60
CA ASN A 23 -14.86 13.98 17.85
C ASN A 23 -14.51 13.93 16.35
N ALA A 24 -13.93 15.00 15.81
CA ALA A 24 -13.52 15.04 14.41
C ALA A 24 -12.39 14.03 14.11
N VAL A 25 -11.45 13.84 15.05
CA VAL A 25 -10.41 12.80 14.95
C VAL A 25 -11.04 11.41 14.90
N THR A 26 -11.99 11.14 15.79
CA THR A 26 -12.70 9.85 15.86
C THR A 26 -13.44 9.55 14.56
N GLU A 27 -14.18 10.51 14.04
CA GLU A 27 -14.91 10.37 12.78
C GLU A 27 -13.96 10.24 11.58
N CYS A 28 -12.82 10.94 11.58
CA CYS A 28 -11.82 10.79 10.52
C CYS A 28 -11.20 9.39 10.52
N VAL A 29 -10.83 8.86 11.69
CA VAL A 29 -10.33 7.47 11.83
C VAL A 29 -11.39 6.48 11.33
N ARG A 30 -12.64 6.64 11.75
CA ARG A 30 -13.76 5.78 11.32
C ARG A 30 -13.92 5.79 9.80
N TYR A 31 -13.92 6.97 9.21
CA TYR A 31 -14.03 7.14 7.77
C TYR A 31 -12.91 6.42 7.02
N ILE A 32 -11.67 6.60 7.46
CA ILE A 32 -10.49 5.98 6.84
C ILE A 32 -10.58 4.44 6.93
N LEU A 33 -10.92 3.89 8.10
CA LEU A 33 -11.06 2.45 8.28
C LEU A 33 -12.18 1.84 7.43
N CYS A 34 -13.31 2.53 7.29
CA CYS A 34 -14.40 2.07 6.42
C CYS A 34 -14.00 2.04 4.93
N ARG A 35 -13.09 2.92 4.51
CA ARG A 35 -12.63 2.99 3.12
C ARG A 35 -11.51 2.00 2.80
N GLU A 36 -10.79 1.54 3.82
CA GLU A 36 -9.59 0.71 3.63
C GLU A 36 -9.88 -0.62 2.93
N GLY A 37 -11.05 -1.24 3.16
CA GLY A 37 -11.42 -2.49 2.49
C GLY A 37 -11.45 -2.41 0.95
N SER A 38 -11.63 -1.22 0.37
CA SER A 38 -11.60 -1.02 -1.08
C SER A 38 -10.18 -0.89 -1.64
N LYS A 39 -9.21 -0.55 -0.78
CA LYS A 39 -7.82 -0.19 -1.13
C LYS A 39 -7.67 0.97 -2.12
N VAL A 40 -8.76 1.67 -2.46
CA VAL A 40 -8.72 2.85 -3.34
C VAL A 40 -8.17 4.05 -2.55
N PRO A 41 -7.23 4.83 -3.12
CA PRO A 41 -6.72 6.03 -2.47
C PRO A 41 -7.83 6.99 -2.05
N ILE A 42 -7.72 7.52 -0.83
CA ILE A 42 -8.68 8.43 -0.24
C ILE A 42 -8.24 9.86 -0.53
N LYS A 43 -9.06 10.65 -1.21
CA LYS A 43 -8.75 12.06 -1.44
C LYS A 43 -8.91 12.85 -0.16
N ARG A 44 -8.00 13.82 0.06
CA ARG A 44 -8.12 14.76 1.18
C ARG A 44 -9.43 15.55 1.14
N SER A 45 -9.93 15.88 -0.05
CA SER A 45 -11.22 16.55 -0.22
C SER A 45 -12.39 15.68 0.26
N GLU A 46 -12.37 14.37 0.00
CA GLU A 46 -13.43 13.46 0.43
C GLU A 46 -13.49 13.36 1.97
N ILE A 47 -12.34 13.33 2.64
CA ILE A 47 -12.26 13.36 4.11
C ILE A 47 -12.85 14.68 4.63
N LYS A 48 -12.46 15.81 4.02
CA LYS A 48 -12.96 17.13 4.40
C LYS A 48 -14.48 17.23 4.24
N ASP A 49 -15.02 16.77 3.11
CA ASP A 49 -16.45 16.84 2.83
C ASP A 49 -17.24 16.02 3.85
N TYR A 50 -16.78 14.80 4.15
CA TYR A 50 -17.38 13.94 5.18
C TYR A 50 -17.37 14.60 6.57
N LEU A 51 -16.23 15.12 7.00
CA LEU A 51 -16.08 15.74 8.32
C LEU A 51 -16.84 17.06 8.45
N SER A 52 -17.01 17.79 7.35
CA SER A 52 -17.82 19.02 7.32
C SER A 52 -19.29 18.70 7.63
N THR A 53 -19.78 17.53 7.21
CA THR A 53 -21.13 17.06 7.52
C THR A 53 -21.24 16.49 8.95
N SER A 54 -20.23 15.76 9.44
CA SER A 54 -20.33 15.03 10.71
C SER A 54 -19.88 15.78 11.95
N SER A 55 -18.97 16.77 11.84
CA SER A 55 -18.26 17.34 13.00
C SER A 55 -18.05 18.87 12.97
N GLN A 56 -18.61 19.59 11.98
CA GLN A 56 -18.53 21.07 11.85
C GLN A 56 -17.10 21.63 12.07
N ILE A 57 -16.17 21.29 11.19
CA ILE A 57 -14.76 21.69 11.31
C ILE A 57 -14.36 22.87 10.42
N SER A 58 -13.44 23.70 10.92
CA SER A 58 -12.78 24.76 10.15
C SER A 58 -11.69 24.19 9.22
N GLN A 59 -11.35 24.92 8.14
CA GLN A 59 -10.26 24.52 7.24
C GLN A 59 -8.91 24.38 7.92
N ASN A 60 -8.64 25.24 8.92
CA ASN A 60 -7.35 25.27 9.61
C ASN A 60 -7.11 24.04 10.49
N ASP A 61 -8.18 23.34 10.89
CA ASP A 61 -8.07 22.20 11.82
C ASP A 61 -7.72 20.90 11.10
N MET A 62 -7.93 20.83 9.79
CA MET A 62 -7.86 19.58 9.03
C MET A 62 -6.47 18.92 9.16
N ASN A 63 -5.38 19.68 9.02
CA ASN A 63 -4.03 19.12 9.18
C ASN A 63 -3.82 18.47 10.54
N SER A 64 -4.27 19.13 11.60
CA SER A 64 -4.16 18.60 12.96
C SER A 64 -5.01 17.34 13.15
N ILE A 65 -6.20 17.30 12.53
CA ILE A 65 -7.10 16.14 12.56
C ILE A 65 -6.44 14.94 11.86
N ILE A 66 -5.95 15.09 10.62
CA ILE A 66 -5.29 13.97 9.92
C ILE A 66 -4.06 13.49 10.67
N LEU A 67 -3.23 14.40 11.20
CA LEU A 67 -2.03 14.04 11.93
C LEU A 67 -2.36 13.23 13.20
N GLU A 68 -3.37 13.66 13.95
CA GLU A 68 -3.81 12.92 15.14
C GLU A 68 -4.53 11.62 14.79
N SER A 69 -5.30 11.59 13.70
CA SER A 69 -5.90 10.35 13.17
C SER A 69 -4.86 9.35 12.70
N GLU A 70 -3.79 9.78 12.05
CA GLU A 70 -2.65 8.92 11.67
C GLU A 70 -2.00 8.32 12.92
N ARG A 71 -1.81 9.12 13.98
CA ARG A 71 -1.29 8.65 15.27
C ARG A 71 -2.18 7.55 15.88
N VAL A 72 -3.50 7.74 15.83
CA VAL A 72 -4.48 6.75 16.33
C VAL A 72 -4.50 5.49 15.47
N LEU A 73 -4.53 5.64 14.13
CA LEU A 73 -4.49 4.53 13.18
C LEU A 73 -3.26 3.65 13.41
N LYS A 74 -2.08 4.26 13.57
CA LYS A 74 -0.83 3.54 13.81
C LYS A 74 -0.85 2.83 15.16
N LYS A 75 -1.19 3.56 16.24
CA LYS A 75 -1.08 3.04 17.60
C LYS A 75 -2.13 1.96 17.93
N ILE A 76 -3.36 2.13 17.45
CA ILE A 76 -4.50 1.29 17.85
C ILE A 76 -4.81 0.22 16.81
N TYR A 77 -4.71 0.55 15.53
CA TYR A 77 -5.13 -0.34 14.43
C TYR A 77 -3.97 -0.92 13.64
N GLY A 78 -2.72 -0.50 13.91
CA GLY A 78 -1.55 -0.97 13.16
C GLY A 78 -1.53 -0.50 11.70
N PHE A 79 -2.21 0.61 11.38
CA PHE A 79 -2.23 1.18 10.03
C PHE A 79 -1.41 2.47 9.95
N LYS A 80 -0.68 2.64 8.86
CA LYS A 80 0.01 3.87 8.46
C LYS A 80 -0.78 4.53 7.34
N LEU A 81 -0.89 5.85 7.40
CA LEU A 81 -1.48 6.65 6.33
C LEU A 81 -0.36 7.24 5.47
N VAL A 82 -0.20 6.77 4.24
CA VAL A 82 0.85 7.25 3.32
C VAL A 82 0.26 8.30 2.41
N GLN A 83 0.78 9.52 2.49
CA GLN A 83 0.42 10.60 1.59
C GLN A 83 1.02 10.38 0.19
N ILE A 84 0.19 10.52 -0.83
CA ILE A 84 0.60 10.47 -2.23
C ILE A 84 0.18 11.75 -2.96
N ALA A 85 1.08 12.28 -3.78
CA ALA A 85 0.78 13.41 -4.65
C ALA A 85 0.07 12.91 -5.92
N SER A 86 -1.02 13.57 -6.30
CA SER A 86 -1.77 13.30 -7.52
C SER A 86 -2.07 14.60 -8.24
N LYS A 87 -2.32 14.52 -9.56
CA LYS A 87 -2.81 15.66 -10.36
C LYS A 87 -4.11 16.25 -9.80
N SER A 88 -4.88 15.44 -9.09
CA SER A 88 -6.16 15.84 -8.46
C SER A 88 -6.03 16.36 -7.02
N GLY A 89 -4.79 16.60 -6.55
CA GLY A 89 -4.49 17.04 -5.19
C GLY A 89 -3.92 15.92 -4.32
N VAL A 90 -3.96 16.14 -3.00
CA VAL A 90 -3.43 15.19 -2.01
C VAL A 90 -4.37 14.00 -1.84
N GLN A 91 -3.82 12.80 -1.95
CA GLN A 91 -4.53 11.55 -1.62
C GLN A 91 -3.73 10.76 -0.59
N TYR A 92 -4.37 9.77 0.01
CA TYR A 92 -3.78 8.91 1.00
C TYR A 92 -4.06 7.44 0.68
N ILE A 93 -3.07 6.58 0.85
CA ILE A 93 -3.28 5.13 0.94
C ILE A 93 -3.10 4.71 2.39
N VAL A 94 -3.92 3.76 2.84
CA VAL A 94 -3.77 3.16 4.16
C VAL A 94 -3.04 1.84 3.95
N VAL A 95 -1.95 1.62 4.68
CA VAL A 95 -1.10 0.43 4.58
C VAL A 95 -0.83 -0.08 5.99
N LEU A 96 -0.40 -1.33 6.13
CA LEU A 96 0.01 -1.83 7.43
C LEU A 96 1.28 -1.11 7.89
N ALA A 97 1.33 -0.73 9.17
CA ALA A 97 2.44 0.02 9.75
C ALA A 97 3.71 -0.83 9.89
N GLU A 98 3.53 -2.14 10.07
CA GLU A 98 4.59 -3.14 10.13
C GLU A 98 4.30 -4.19 9.06
N LEU A 99 5.33 -4.49 8.26
CA LEU A 99 5.25 -5.53 7.24
C LEU A 99 5.51 -6.88 7.89
N CYS A 100 4.68 -7.85 7.55
CA CYS A 100 4.88 -9.25 7.89
C CYS A 100 4.78 -10.04 6.58
N GLU A 101 5.47 -11.17 6.45
CA GLU A 101 5.32 -12.02 5.26
C GLU A 101 3.85 -12.44 5.04
N ASP A 102 3.06 -12.53 6.11
CA ASP A 102 1.62 -12.80 6.06
C ASP A 102 0.75 -11.56 5.80
N SER A 103 1.31 -10.35 5.82
CA SER A 103 0.55 -9.11 5.71
C SER A 103 -0.08 -8.96 4.33
N LEU A 104 0.64 -9.30 3.27
CA LEU A 104 0.13 -9.38 1.89
C LEU A 104 -0.99 -10.41 1.74
N LEU A 105 -0.96 -11.47 2.55
CA LEU A 105 -1.98 -12.51 2.51
C LEU A 105 -3.31 -12.00 3.09
N SER A 106 -3.29 -10.95 3.91
CA SER A 106 -4.48 -10.42 4.58
C SER A 106 -5.18 -9.27 3.84
N THR A 107 -4.49 -8.52 2.96
CA THR A 107 -4.97 -7.23 2.44
C THR A 107 -5.85 -7.32 1.20
N VAL A 108 -5.74 -8.39 0.41
CA VAL A 108 -6.59 -8.65 -0.76
C VAL A 108 -7.55 -9.78 -0.43
N THR A 109 -8.86 -9.47 -0.42
CA THR A 109 -9.91 -10.38 0.06
C THR A 109 -10.16 -11.57 -0.85
N ASP A 110 -9.93 -11.42 -2.15
CA ASP A 110 -10.07 -12.51 -3.13
C ASP A 110 -8.72 -13.20 -3.36
N VAL A 111 -8.68 -14.50 -3.08
CA VAL A 111 -7.50 -15.36 -3.25
C VAL A 111 -7.00 -15.33 -4.69
N SER A 112 -7.89 -15.31 -5.68
CA SER A 112 -7.53 -15.32 -7.10
C SER A 112 -6.88 -13.99 -7.52
N HIS A 113 -7.44 -12.86 -7.10
CA HIS A 113 -6.84 -11.55 -7.32
C HIS A 113 -5.49 -11.42 -6.62
N ARG A 114 -5.36 -11.97 -5.41
CA ARG A 114 -4.09 -11.96 -4.68
C ARG A 114 -3.00 -12.73 -5.42
N GLN A 115 -3.30 -13.95 -5.90
CA GLN A 115 -2.34 -14.75 -6.69
C GLN A 115 -1.93 -14.01 -7.96
N LEU A 116 -2.89 -13.43 -8.66
CA LEU A 116 -2.65 -12.67 -9.89
C LEU A 116 -1.77 -11.43 -9.63
N LEU A 117 -2.03 -10.69 -8.55
CA LEU A 117 -1.26 -9.52 -8.16
C LEU A 117 0.17 -9.89 -7.79
N VAL A 118 0.35 -10.93 -6.96
CA VAL A 118 1.68 -11.41 -6.54
C VAL A 118 2.48 -11.85 -7.78
N ALA A 119 1.87 -12.60 -8.69
CA ALA A 119 2.53 -13.03 -9.92
C ALA A 119 2.97 -11.85 -10.80
N ALA A 120 2.10 -10.85 -11.00
CA ALA A 120 2.43 -9.66 -11.79
C ALA A 120 3.58 -8.85 -11.15
N LEU A 121 3.54 -8.62 -9.83
CA LEU A 121 4.59 -7.90 -9.12
C LEU A 121 5.92 -8.65 -9.13
N THR A 122 5.89 -9.98 -8.95
CA THR A 122 7.06 -10.85 -9.08
C THR A 122 7.66 -10.75 -10.47
N HIS A 123 6.85 -10.84 -11.53
CA HIS A 123 7.37 -10.76 -12.89
C HIS A 123 8.08 -9.43 -13.17
N ILE A 124 7.51 -8.31 -12.74
CA ILE A 124 8.14 -6.99 -12.86
C ILE A 124 9.45 -6.93 -12.07
N PHE A 125 9.44 -7.43 -10.83
CA PHE A 125 10.63 -7.43 -9.97
C PHE A 125 11.76 -8.28 -10.55
N MET A 126 11.44 -9.50 -11.01
CA MET A 126 12.42 -10.42 -11.59
C MET A 126 12.97 -9.90 -12.93
N THR A 127 12.18 -9.14 -13.69
CA THR A 127 12.65 -8.48 -14.93
C THR A 127 13.61 -7.32 -14.65
N GLY A 128 13.57 -6.74 -13.44
CA GLY A 128 14.44 -5.61 -13.07
C GLY A 128 14.02 -4.26 -13.67
N GLY A 129 12.83 -4.16 -14.27
CA GLY A 129 12.36 -2.94 -14.92
C GLY A 129 10.90 -3.03 -15.40
N PRO A 130 10.41 -1.99 -16.12
CA PRO A 130 9.07 -1.98 -16.67
C PRO A 130 8.83 -3.16 -17.63
N VAL A 131 7.68 -3.82 -17.50
CA VAL A 131 7.31 -5.00 -18.31
C VAL A 131 6.26 -4.60 -19.33
N LYS A 132 6.39 -5.00 -20.60
CA LYS A 132 5.34 -4.73 -21.62
C LYS A 132 4.09 -5.52 -21.31
N ASP A 133 2.93 -4.99 -21.68
CA ASP A 133 1.66 -5.67 -21.48
C ASP A 133 1.60 -7.04 -22.15
N ASP A 134 2.11 -7.18 -23.38
CA ASP A 134 2.20 -8.48 -24.06
C ASP A 134 3.05 -9.49 -23.27
N ASP A 135 4.21 -9.08 -22.74
CA ASP A 135 5.10 -9.94 -21.95
C ASP A 135 4.41 -10.35 -20.63
N MET A 136 3.68 -9.43 -20.00
CA MET A 136 2.87 -9.70 -18.81
C MET A 136 1.77 -10.73 -19.09
N TRP A 137 1.06 -10.61 -20.22
CA TRP A 137 0.00 -11.56 -20.58
C TRP A 137 0.54 -12.95 -20.85
N ASN A 138 1.65 -13.04 -21.60
CA ASN A 138 2.31 -14.31 -21.89
C ASN A 138 2.73 -15.02 -20.58
N PHE A 139 3.41 -14.30 -19.68
CA PHE A 139 3.82 -14.84 -18.39
C PHE A 139 2.64 -15.36 -17.54
N LEU A 140 1.54 -14.61 -17.48
CA LEU A 140 0.37 -15.00 -16.70
C LEU A 140 -0.40 -16.17 -17.34
N THR A 141 -0.39 -16.30 -18.66
CA THR A 141 -0.92 -17.49 -19.33
C THR A 141 -0.03 -18.72 -19.07
N GLU A 142 1.28 -18.59 -19.21
CA GLU A 142 2.24 -19.71 -19.01
C GLU A 142 2.20 -20.26 -17.59
N THR A 143 1.96 -19.41 -16.59
CA THR A 143 1.78 -19.80 -15.19
C THR A 143 0.39 -20.36 -14.88
N GLY A 144 -0.54 -20.37 -15.84
CA GLY A 144 -1.91 -20.86 -15.70
C GLY A 144 -2.82 -19.97 -14.85
N LEU A 145 -2.37 -18.76 -14.50
CA LEU A 145 -3.14 -17.79 -13.71
C LEU A 145 -4.11 -16.97 -14.55
N LEU A 146 -3.92 -16.96 -15.88
CA LEU A 146 -4.78 -16.30 -16.84
C LEU A 146 -5.00 -17.22 -18.04
N LYS A 147 -6.17 -17.16 -18.67
CA LYS A 147 -6.41 -17.82 -19.97
C LYS A 147 -6.22 -16.80 -21.09
N GLU A 148 -5.79 -17.23 -22.26
CA GLU A 148 -5.62 -16.36 -23.44
C GLU A 148 -6.81 -15.43 -23.72
N THR A 149 -8.04 -15.91 -23.48
CA THR A 149 -9.28 -15.15 -23.73
C THR A 149 -9.87 -14.51 -22.47
N ASP A 150 -9.17 -14.53 -21.34
CA ASP A 150 -9.65 -14.01 -20.07
C ASP A 150 -9.53 -12.48 -19.99
N ASN A 151 -10.51 -11.83 -20.62
CA ASN A 151 -10.66 -10.39 -20.58
C ASN A 151 -11.01 -9.85 -19.18
N ALA A 152 -11.54 -10.67 -18.27
CA ALA A 152 -11.88 -10.25 -16.92
C ALA A 152 -10.61 -10.13 -16.06
N GLY A 153 -9.73 -11.14 -16.10
CA GLY A 153 -8.41 -11.10 -15.47
C GLY A 153 -7.56 -9.92 -15.94
N ARG A 154 -7.52 -9.67 -17.25
CA ARG A 154 -6.80 -8.51 -17.81
C ARG A 154 -7.36 -7.17 -17.32
N LYS A 155 -8.69 -7.06 -17.14
CA LYS A 155 -9.32 -5.86 -16.56
C LYS A 155 -8.99 -5.67 -15.08
N ILE A 156 -8.87 -6.76 -14.32
CA ILE A 156 -8.44 -6.69 -12.92
C ILE A 156 -7.03 -6.07 -12.85
N ILE A 157 -6.10 -6.54 -13.68
CA ILE A 157 -4.72 -6.02 -13.69
C ILE A 157 -4.68 -4.57 -14.18
N THR A 158 -5.32 -4.26 -15.31
CA THR A 158 -5.25 -2.92 -15.93
C THR A 158 -6.07 -1.86 -15.19
N ASN A 159 -7.14 -2.23 -14.49
CA ASN A 159 -8.04 -1.27 -13.83
C ASN A 159 -8.05 -1.38 -12.31
N LEU A 160 -8.22 -2.59 -11.74
CA LEU A 160 -8.36 -2.72 -10.29
C LEU A 160 -7.03 -2.47 -9.59
N PHE A 161 -5.96 -3.16 -10.00
CA PHE A 161 -4.63 -3.01 -9.37
C PHE A 161 -3.99 -1.65 -9.66
N THR A 162 -4.33 -1.02 -10.78
CA THR A 162 -3.92 0.36 -11.06
C THR A 162 -4.69 1.36 -10.22
N LYS A 163 -6.01 1.19 -10.05
CA LYS A 163 -6.83 2.04 -9.17
C LYS A 163 -6.44 1.91 -7.70
N GLN A 164 -5.99 0.73 -7.28
CA GLN A 164 -5.47 0.48 -5.93
C GLN A 164 -4.00 0.91 -5.77
N LEU A 165 -3.34 1.36 -6.84
CA LEU A 165 -1.93 1.75 -6.89
C LEU A 165 -0.93 0.64 -6.54
N TYR A 166 -1.31 -0.62 -6.74
CA TYR A 166 -0.35 -1.71 -6.74
C TYR A 166 0.47 -1.75 -8.02
N LEU A 167 -0.16 -1.44 -9.15
CA LEU A 167 0.48 -1.35 -10.46
C LEU A 167 0.37 0.06 -11.02
N LYS A 168 1.36 0.46 -11.80
CA LYS A 168 1.25 1.55 -12.76
C LYS A 168 1.12 0.93 -14.15
N TYR A 169 0.19 1.46 -14.93
CA TYR A 169 -0.01 1.07 -16.32
C TYR A 169 0.07 2.32 -17.17
N THR A 170 1.20 2.50 -17.86
CA THR A 170 1.55 3.74 -18.54
C THR A 170 1.88 3.48 -20.00
N LYS A 171 1.51 4.44 -20.86
CA LYS A 171 1.89 4.44 -22.26
C LYS A 171 3.26 5.09 -22.38
N VAL A 172 4.23 4.36 -22.92
CA VAL A 172 5.61 4.82 -23.13
C VAL A 172 5.90 4.87 -24.63
N GLY A 173 6.59 5.93 -25.06
CA GLY A 173 6.87 6.19 -26.48
C GLY A 173 5.82 7.07 -27.15
N GLU A 174 6.05 7.35 -28.44
CA GLU A 174 5.23 8.27 -29.24
C GLU A 174 4.62 7.57 -30.45
N ASN A 175 3.43 8.02 -30.85
CA ASN A 175 2.71 7.58 -32.05
C ASN A 175 2.50 6.05 -32.12
N GLU A 176 2.83 5.43 -33.26
CA GLU A 176 2.62 3.99 -33.52
C GLU A 176 3.63 3.09 -32.78
N LEU A 177 4.71 3.65 -32.25
CA LEU A 177 5.69 2.90 -31.46
C LEU A 177 5.35 2.84 -29.97
N ALA A 178 4.28 3.53 -29.57
CA ALA A 178 3.92 3.63 -28.17
C ALA A 178 3.38 2.30 -27.65
N ARG A 179 3.95 1.83 -26.54
CA ARG A 179 3.60 0.57 -25.90
C ARG A 179 3.11 0.82 -24.49
N TYR A 180 2.27 -0.07 -24.00
CA TYR A 180 1.91 -0.05 -22.60
C TYR A 180 2.88 -0.88 -21.79
N VAL A 181 3.25 -0.37 -20.62
CA VAL A 181 4.12 -1.07 -19.68
C VAL A 181 3.52 -1.07 -18.28
N PHE A 182 3.85 -2.10 -17.53
CA PHE A 182 3.56 -2.27 -16.13
C PHE A 182 4.79 -1.99 -15.28
N GLU A 183 4.58 -1.24 -14.20
CA GLU A 183 5.58 -0.97 -13.17
C GLU A 183 4.95 -1.13 -11.78
N TRP A 184 5.78 -1.22 -10.74
CA TRP A 184 5.30 -1.17 -9.36
C TRP A 184 4.65 0.18 -9.05
N GLY A 185 3.47 0.12 -8.45
CA GLY A 185 2.79 1.28 -7.89
C GLY A 185 3.22 1.58 -6.46
N GLN A 186 2.84 2.76 -5.95
CA GLN A 186 3.24 3.20 -4.62
C GLN A 186 2.76 2.26 -3.52
N ARG A 187 1.55 1.68 -3.64
CA ARG A 187 1.03 0.75 -2.65
C ARG A 187 1.85 -0.55 -2.61
N ALA A 188 2.30 -1.05 -3.76
CA ALA A 188 3.15 -2.23 -3.79
C ALA A 188 4.49 -1.98 -3.09
N ILE A 189 5.09 -0.79 -3.27
CA ILE A 189 6.33 -0.41 -2.58
C ILE A 189 6.15 -0.41 -1.06
N GLU A 190 5.00 0.07 -0.57
CA GLU A 190 4.72 0.16 0.87
C GLU A 190 4.24 -1.16 1.48
N GLU A 191 3.57 -2.04 0.74
CA GLU A 191 2.94 -3.27 1.28
C GLU A 191 3.67 -4.57 0.95
N VAL A 192 4.55 -4.59 -0.07
CA VAL A 192 5.12 -5.82 -0.62
C VAL A 192 6.63 -5.86 -0.42
N PRO A 193 7.14 -6.63 0.57
CA PRO A 193 8.58 -6.85 0.70
C PRO A 193 9.11 -7.58 -0.55
N LYS A 194 10.07 -6.99 -1.27
CA LYS A 194 10.67 -7.66 -2.44
C LYS A 194 11.36 -8.97 -2.07
N ILE A 195 11.95 -9.03 -0.87
CA ILE A 195 12.58 -10.24 -0.34
C ILE A 195 11.60 -11.40 -0.22
N PHE A 196 10.33 -11.10 0.13
CA PHE A 196 9.28 -12.13 0.18
C PHE A 196 9.05 -12.74 -1.21
N LEU A 197 8.96 -11.91 -2.26
CA LEU A 197 8.80 -12.41 -3.63
C LEU A 197 10.01 -13.22 -4.09
N LEU A 198 11.22 -12.75 -3.75
CA LEU A 198 12.45 -13.46 -4.07
C LEU A 198 12.52 -14.83 -3.40
N ASN A 199 12.17 -14.91 -2.12
CA ASN A 199 12.12 -16.17 -1.37
C ASN A 199 11.10 -17.15 -1.97
N LYS A 200 9.92 -16.65 -2.40
CA LYS A 200 8.92 -17.49 -3.08
C LYS A 200 9.42 -18.02 -4.42
N MET A 201 10.16 -17.21 -5.18
CA MET A 201 10.79 -17.63 -6.42
C MET A 201 11.89 -18.67 -6.16
N ALA A 202 12.77 -18.42 -5.21
CA ALA A 202 13.82 -19.35 -4.81
C ALA A 202 13.24 -20.72 -4.41
N GLN A 203 12.16 -20.72 -3.62
CA GLN A 203 11.43 -21.94 -3.25
C GLN A 203 10.86 -22.67 -4.47
N ALA A 204 10.24 -21.96 -5.41
CA ALA A 204 9.62 -22.56 -6.59
C ALA A 204 10.63 -23.22 -7.54
N PHE A 205 11.86 -22.69 -7.59
CA PHE A 205 12.93 -23.19 -8.46
C PHE A 205 13.96 -24.06 -7.74
N GLU A 206 13.75 -24.35 -6.45
CA GLU A 206 14.69 -25.09 -5.58
C GLU A 206 16.11 -24.49 -5.60
N ARG A 207 16.19 -23.16 -5.54
CA ARG A 207 17.43 -22.37 -5.56
C ARG A 207 17.59 -21.53 -4.31
N ASP A 208 18.79 -20.98 -4.12
CA ASP A 208 19.04 -19.99 -3.07
C ASP A 208 18.65 -18.58 -3.57
N PRO A 209 17.99 -17.73 -2.76
CA PRO A 209 17.72 -16.34 -3.12
C PRO A 209 18.96 -15.56 -3.59
N ASN A 210 20.14 -15.90 -3.06
CA ASN A 210 21.42 -15.29 -3.44
C ASN A 210 21.85 -15.61 -4.87
N ASP A 211 21.28 -16.65 -5.49
CA ASP A 211 21.57 -17.01 -6.89
C ASP A 211 21.09 -15.91 -7.86
N TRP A 212 20.11 -15.09 -7.46
CA TRP A 212 19.65 -13.89 -8.17
C TRP A 212 20.32 -12.64 -7.60
N ILE A 213 21.60 -12.47 -7.90
CA ILE A 213 22.47 -11.44 -7.31
C ILE A 213 21.85 -10.04 -7.42
N GLU A 214 21.37 -9.63 -8.59
CA GLU A 214 20.82 -8.29 -8.82
C GLU A 214 19.55 -8.05 -7.96
N GLN A 215 18.64 -9.03 -7.94
CA GLN A 215 17.40 -8.95 -7.18
C GLN A 215 17.67 -8.98 -5.67
N TYR A 216 18.62 -9.80 -5.22
CA TYR A 216 19.03 -9.88 -3.83
C TYR A 216 19.66 -8.57 -3.33
N GLN A 217 20.48 -7.91 -4.16
CA GLN A 217 21.01 -6.58 -3.86
C GLN A 217 19.88 -5.55 -3.70
N VAL A 218 18.88 -5.57 -4.57
CA VAL A 218 17.72 -4.67 -4.45
C VAL A 218 16.96 -4.90 -3.14
N CYS A 219 16.89 -6.13 -2.63
CA CYS A 219 16.25 -6.44 -1.36
C CYS A 219 17.03 -5.90 -0.15
N THR A 220 18.36 -6.03 -0.17
CA THR A 220 19.25 -5.72 0.97
C THR A 220 19.61 -4.24 1.13
N VAL A 221 19.40 -3.42 0.11
CA VAL A 221 19.67 -1.97 0.15
C VAL A 221 18.48 -1.16 0.71
N THR A 222 17.33 -1.79 0.92
CA THR A 222 16.07 -1.11 1.33
C THR A 222 15.71 -1.17 2.81
N ASP A 223 16.60 -1.67 3.69
CA ASP A 223 16.40 -1.68 5.15
C ASP A 223 16.99 -0.44 5.84
#